data_AF-G0UNY9-F1
#
_entry.id   AF-G0UNY9-F1
#
_cell.length_a   1.000
_cell.length_b   1.000
_cell.length_c   1.000
_cell.angle_alpha   90.00
_cell.angle_beta   90.00
_cell.angle_gamma   90.00
#
_symmetry.space_group_name_H-M   'P 1'
#
loop_
_entity.id
_entity.type
_entity.pdbx_description
1 polymer ?
#
loop_
_entity_poly.entity_id
_entity_poly.type
_entity_poly.pdbx_seq_one_letter_code
_entity_poly.pdbx_strand_id
1 'polypeptide(L)'
;MLAYLGDDFCRSLDFDQDTGVMSTIRNFEHMVQFLDEELWNHLESNEIRSEFYAFRWLTLLFTQEFNAPDVFRIWDFIFSFREELRGAIIYTAVAMLIYKRDEILKLDHLSTILPFLQSYPPCDVGEFLEIAALQIMRYGFQVVGWLKLSSKEEIEGLRVRYRFNSSGAPSWRQNITGWVNSVRKLMD
;
A
#
# COMPACT_ATOMS: atom_id res chain seq x y z
N MET A 1 18.09 -4.51 11.30
CA MET A 1 16.66 -4.22 11.06
C MET A 1 16.48 -2.78 10.60
N LEU A 2 16.77 -1.74 11.42
CA LEU A 2 16.79 -0.34 10.95
C LEU A 2 17.82 -0.05 9.84
N ALA A 3 18.88 -0.85 9.73
CA ALA A 3 19.84 -0.75 8.63
C ALA A 3 19.19 -0.90 7.23
N TYR A 4 18.10 -1.67 7.10
CA TYR A 4 17.38 -1.84 5.83
C TYR A 4 16.52 -0.63 5.44
N LEU A 5 16.25 0.26 6.41
CA LEU A 5 15.61 1.56 6.20
C LEU A 5 16.64 2.71 6.28
N GLY A 6 17.91 2.41 6.53
CA GLY A 6 18.94 3.41 6.83
C GLY A 6 19.06 4.45 5.72
N ASP A 7 18.91 4.02 4.47
CA ASP A 7 18.93 4.88 3.30
C ASP A 7 17.72 5.83 3.25
N ASP A 8 16.55 5.41 3.73
CA ASP A 8 15.32 6.22 3.75
C ASP A 8 15.41 7.38 4.78
N PHE A 9 16.32 7.29 5.75
CA PHE A 9 16.58 8.34 6.74
C PHE A 9 17.85 9.16 6.42
N CYS A 10 18.55 8.83 5.33
CA CYS A 10 19.75 9.52 4.91
C CYS A 10 19.40 10.68 3.97
N ARG A 11 19.42 11.93 4.48
CA ARG A 11 19.06 13.13 3.68
C ARG A 11 19.83 13.27 2.36
N SER A 12 21.06 12.76 2.27
CA SER A 12 21.83 12.82 1.03
C SER A 12 21.27 11.91 -0.07
N LEU A 13 20.44 10.94 0.28
CA LEU A 13 19.80 9.99 -0.65
C LEU A 13 18.36 10.38 -0.99
N ASP A 14 17.79 11.43 -0.37
CA ASP A 14 16.40 11.85 -0.65
C ASP A 14 16.19 12.27 -2.12
N PHE A 15 17.25 12.76 -2.79
CA PHE A 15 17.23 13.13 -4.20
C PHE A 15 17.76 12.04 -5.13
N ASP A 16 18.23 10.91 -4.57
CA ASP A 16 18.68 9.77 -5.35
C ASP A 16 17.48 9.11 -6.04
N GLN A 17 17.65 8.71 -7.31
CA GLN A 17 16.54 8.13 -8.05
C GLN A 17 16.25 6.68 -7.64
N ASP A 18 17.24 6.01 -7.05
CA ASP A 18 17.21 4.58 -6.79
C ASP A 18 17.08 4.20 -5.32
N THR A 19 17.37 5.14 -4.43
CA THR A 19 17.40 4.97 -2.97
C THR A 19 16.71 6.13 -2.25
N GLY A 20 16.51 6.00 -0.94
CA GLY A 20 15.89 7.04 -0.12
C GLY A 20 14.36 7.04 -0.14
N VAL A 21 13.79 7.90 0.71
CA VAL A 21 12.34 7.96 0.98
C VAL A 21 11.51 8.26 -0.27
N MET A 22 12.03 9.08 -1.19
CA MET A 22 11.33 9.41 -2.43
C MET A 22 11.24 8.20 -3.37
N SER A 23 12.27 7.35 -3.41
CA SER A 23 12.20 6.08 -4.13
C SER A 23 11.15 5.15 -3.52
N THR A 24 11.08 5.10 -2.19
CA THR A 24 10.06 4.32 -1.46
C THR A 24 8.64 4.83 -1.75
N ILE A 25 8.41 6.14 -1.82
CA ILE A 25 7.11 6.71 -2.21
C ILE A 25 6.75 6.36 -3.66
N ARG A 26 7.68 6.45 -4.62
CA ARG A 26 7.41 6.05 -6.00
C ARG A 26 7.05 4.57 -6.12
N ASN A 27 7.74 3.70 -5.38
CA ASN A 27 7.39 2.28 -5.35
C ASN A 27 5.99 2.05 -4.75
N PHE A 28 5.60 2.84 -3.75
CA PHE A 28 4.24 2.87 -3.25
C PHE A 28 3.24 3.30 -4.33
N GLU A 29 3.51 4.36 -5.07
CA GLU A 29 2.64 4.84 -6.17
C GLU A 29 2.46 3.77 -7.26
N HIS A 30 3.57 3.16 -7.71
CA HIS A 30 3.51 2.06 -8.67
C HIS A 30 2.66 0.89 -8.16
N MET A 31 2.75 0.57 -6.86
CA MET A 31 1.94 -0.48 -6.25
C MET A 31 0.45 -0.11 -6.19
N VAL A 32 0.10 1.13 -5.86
CA VAL A 32 -1.31 1.58 -5.91
C VAL A 32 -1.83 1.50 -7.33
N GLN A 33 -1.09 2.04 -8.30
CA GLN A 33 -1.48 1.99 -9.72
C GLN A 33 -1.65 0.53 -10.19
N PHE A 34 -0.75 -0.37 -9.82
CA PHE A 34 -0.82 -1.77 -10.20
C PHE A 34 -2.04 -2.48 -9.58
N LEU A 35 -2.32 -2.22 -8.31
CA LEU A 35 -3.35 -2.93 -7.53
C LEU A 35 -4.76 -2.35 -7.70
N ASP A 36 -4.90 -1.04 -7.89
CA ASP A 36 -6.18 -0.35 -8.01
C ASP A 36 -6.04 0.92 -8.88
N GLU A 37 -6.07 0.72 -10.19
CA GLU A 37 -5.93 1.79 -11.17
C GLU A 37 -7.03 2.86 -11.07
N GLU A 38 -8.26 2.46 -10.75
CA GLU A 38 -9.37 3.40 -10.58
C GLU A 38 -9.10 4.35 -9.40
N LEU A 39 -8.64 3.80 -8.27
CA LEU A 39 -8.26 4.61 -7.10
C LEU A 39 -7.08 5.54 -7.43
N TRP A 40 -6.05 5.03 -8.12
CA TRP A 40 -4.92 5.84 -8.56
C TRP A 40 -5.36 7.01 -9.44
N ASN A 41 -6.12 6.74 -10.49
CA ASN A 41 -6.61 7.75 -11.42
C ASN A 41 -7.51 8.78 -10.73
N HIS A 42 -8.31 8.35 -9.75
CA HIS A 42 -9.13 9.26 -8.94
C HIS A 42 -8.27 10.22 -8.11
N LEU A 43 -7.22 9.73 -7.45
CA LEU A 43 -6.29 10.59 -6.71
C LEU A 43 -5.54 11.55 -7.65
N GLU A 44 -5.04 11.07 -8.79
CA GLU A 44 -4.29 11.87 -9.76
C GLU A 44 -5.17 12.98 -10.38
N SER A 45 -6.39 12.64 -10.81
CA SER A 45 -7.34 13.61 -11.38
C SER A 45 -7.81 14.68 -10.37
N ASN A 46 -7.68 14.40 -9.07
CA ASN A 46 -7.92 15.34 -7.98
C ASN A 46 -6.65 16.06 -7.50
N GLU A 47 -5.54 15.93 -8.23
CA GLU A 47 -4.23 16.56 -7.92
C GLU A 47 -3.66 16.12 -6.56
N ILE A 48 -4.05 14.94 -6.06
CA ILE A 48 -3.55 14.38 -4.80
C ILE A 48 -2.20 13.71 -5.04
N ARG A 49 -1.14 14.38 -4.60
CA ARG A 49 0.22 13.83 -4.65
C ARG A 49 0.52 12.99 -3.42
N SER A 50 1.14 11.82 -3.60
CA SER A 50 1.38 10.85 -2.52
C SER A 50 2.30 11.38 -1.42
N GLU A 51 3.23 12.27 -1.77
CA GLU A 51 4.16 12.86 -0.81
C GLU A 51 3.45 13.66 0.29
N PHE A 52 2.22 14.13 0.06
CA PHE A 52 1.46 14.91 1.06
C PHE A 52 0.82 14.07 2.16
N TYR A 53 0.75 12.75 2.01
CA TYR A 53 0.22 11.85 3.05
C TYR A 53 1.15 10.65 3.30
N ALA A 54 1.58 9.96 2.25
CA ALA A 54 2.35 8.72 2.35
C ALA A 54 3.77 8.95 2.90
N PHE A 55 4.38 10.11 2.66
CA PHE A 55 5.70 10.43 3.23
C PHE A 55 5.70 10.23 4.75
N ARG A 56 4.69 10.78 5.44
CA ARG A 56 4.56 10.68 6.90
C ARG A 56 4.25 9.24 7.33
N TRP A 57 3.36 8.55 6.62
CA TRP A 57 3.02 7.15 6.91
C TRP A 57 4.26 6.25 6.88
N LEU A 58 5.07 6.38 5.82
CA LEU A 58 6.24 5.55 5.57
C LEU A 58 7.41 5.91 6.51
N THR A 59 7.74 7.20 6.65
CA THR A 59 8.90 7.64 7.46
C THR A 59 8.68 7.50 8.95
N LEU A 60 7.44 7.65 9.42
CA LEU A 60 7.11 7.52 10.84
C LEU A 60 6.51 6.16 11.18
N LEU A 61 6.59 5.19 10.26
CA LEU A 61 6.09 3.82 10.43
C LEU A 61 4.70 3.80 11.06
N PHE A 62 3.79 4.61 10.50
CA PHE A 62 2.37 4.70 10.86
C PHE A 62 2.06 5.23 12.28
N THR A 63 3.06 5.66 13.04
CA THR A 63 2.90 6.10 14.46
C THR A 63 2.02 7.34 14.65
N GLN A 64 1.78 8.12 13.60
CA GLN A 64 0.96 9.32 13.66
C GLN A 64 -0.50 9.10 13.23
N GLU A 65 -0.83 7.95 12.63
CA GLU A 65 -2.19 7.59 12.22
C GLU A 65 -2.95 6.84 13.31
N PHE A 66 -2.22 6.07 14.12
CA PHE A 66 -2.81 5.07 15.00
C PHE A 66 -2.32 5.20 16.44
N ASN A 67 -3.12 4.71 17.38
CA ASN A 67 -2.73 4.63 18.78
C ASN A 67 -1.61 3.58 18.98
N ALA A 68 -0.93 3.62 20.12
CA ALA A 68 0.21 2.73 20.37
C ALA A 68 -0.12 1.23 20.25
N PRO A 69 -1.22 0.69 20.82
CA PRO A 69 -1.61 -0.71 20.60
C PRO A 69 -1.74 -1.11 19.12
N ASP A 70 -2.36 -0.26 18.31
CA ASP A 70 -2.57 -0.50 16.89
C ASP A 70 -1.26 -0.41 16.10
N VAL A 71 -0.41 0.57 16.44
CA VAL A 71 0.95 0.69 15.90
C VAL A 71 1.76 -0.56 16.18
N PHE A 72 1.71 -1.11 17.41
CA PHE A 72 2.45 -2.33 17.74
C PHE A 72 1.99 -3.53 16.92
N ARG A 73 0.69 -3.66 16.63
CA ARG A 73 0.18 -4.72 15.73
C ARG A 73 0.69 -4.57 14.30
N ILE A 74 0.71 -3.34 13.80
CA ILE A 74 1.30 -3.04 12.47
C ILE A 74 2.79 -3.38 12.48
N TRP A 75 3.50 -3.06 13.56
CA TRP A 75 4.93 -3.33 13.72
C TRP A 75 5.23 -4.83 13.79
N ASP A 76 4.45 -5.59 14.55
CA ASP A 76 4.56 -7.05 14.61
C ASP A 76 4.41 -7.67 13.21
N PHE A 77 3.46 -7.16 12.43
CA PHE A 77 3.27 -7.58 11.05
C PHE A 77 4.48 -7.23 10.17
N ILE A 78 4.88 -5.95 10.06
CA ILE A 78 5.95 -5.54 9.14
C ILE A 78 7.31 -6.15 9.51
N PHE A 79 7.62 -6.27 10.81
CA PHE A 79 8.92 -6.80 11.26
C PHE A 79 9.03 -8.31 11.11
N SER A 80 7.92 -9.02 10.94
CA SER A 80 7.93 -10.45 10.63
C SER A 80 8.64 -10.78 9.30
N PHE A 81 8.70 -9.82 8.37
CA PHE A 81 9.24 -10.00 7.01
C PHE A 81 10.75 -9.70 6.86
N ARG A 82 11.43 -9.28 7.94
CA ARG A 82 12.91 -9.10 8.02
C ARG A 82 13.55 -8.34 6.85
N GLU A 83 14.12 -9.03 5.88
CA GLU A 83 14.84 -8.45 4.73
C GLU A 83 13.89 -7.69 3.80
N GLU A 84 12.63 -8.11 3.77
CA GLU A 84 11.57 -7.52 2.95
C GLU A 84 10.81 -6.39 3.68
N LEU A 85 11.42 -5.82 4.72
CA LEU A 85 10.79 -4.80 5.58
C LEU A 85 10.25 -3.61 4.78
N ARG A 86 11.03 -3.08 3.83
CA ARG A 86 10.60 -1.95 2.99
C ARG A 86 9.39 -2.32 2.13
N GLY A 87 9.39 -3.53 1.56
CA GLY A 87 8.25 -4.06 0.82
C GLY A 87 7.02 -4.21 1.70
N ALA A 88 7.17 -4.75 2.92
CA ALA A 88 6.07 -4.91 3.87
C ALA A 88 5.44 -3.56 4.26
N ILE A 89 6.26 -2.54 4.50
CA ILE A 89 5.80 -1.17 4.77
C ILE A 89 4.99 -0.63 3.58
N ILE A 90 5.47 -0.82 2.35
CA ILE A 90 4.76 -0.39 1.14
C ILE A 90 3.41 -1.12 1.03
N TYR A 91 3.38 -2.44 1.18
CA TYR A 91 2.12 -3.21 1.16
C TYR A 91 1.14 -2.76 2.23
N THR A 92 1.60 -2.49 3.44
CA THR A 92 0.76 -1.96 4.52
C THR A 92 0.17 -0.60 4.15
N ALA A 93 0.97 0.32 3.61
CA ALA A 93 0.49 1.64 3.19
C ALA A 93 -0.53 1.54 2.04
N VAL A 94 -0.29 0.67 1.05
CA VAL A 94 -1.23 0.46 -0.06
C VAL A 94 -2.53 -0.18 0.45
N ALA A 95 -2.44 -1.12 1.38
CA ALA A 95 -3.60 -1.73 2.00
C ALA A 95 -4.46 -0.72 2.78
N MET A 96 -3.86 0.27 3.45
CA MET A 96 -4.60 1.37 4.08
C MET A 96 -5.44 2.14 3.05
N LEU A 97 -4.86 2.52 1.91
CA LEU A 97 -5.61 3.19 0.83
C LEU A 97 -6.75 2.33 0.30
N ILE A 98 -6.46 1.08 -0.04
CA ILE A 98 -7.44 0.14 -0.60
C ILE A 98 -8.57 -0.14 0.40
N TYR A 99 -8.25 -0.23 1.68
CA TYR A 99 -9.24 -0.40 2.74
C TYR A 99 -10.28 0.74 2.72
N LYS A 100 -9.82 1.98 2.51
CA LYS A 100 -10.64 3.20 2.42
C LYS A 100 -11.09 3.59 1.03
N ARG A 101 -10.82 2.77 0.03
CA ARG A 101 -11.16 3.00 -1.38
C ARG A 101 -12.57 3.58 -1.59
N ASP A 102 -13.60 2.90 -1.10
CA ASP A 102 -15.00 3.32 -1.34
C ASP A 102 -15.35 4.66 -0.66
N GLU A 103 -14.64 5.04 0.39
CA GLU A 103 -14.79 6.34 1.05
C GLU A 103 -14.05 7.42 0.24
N ILE A 104 -12.83 7.13 -0.20
CA ILE A 104 -12.00 8.02 -1.02
C ILE A 104 -12.67 8.34 -2.37
N LEU A 105 -13.22 7.32 -3.05
CA LEU A 105 -13.90 7.47 -4.34
C LEU A 105 -15.22 8.28 -4.27
N LYS A 106 -15.76 8.51 -3.07
CA LYS A 106 -16.94 9.38 -2.86
C LYS A 106 -16.56 10.85 -2.62
N LEU A 107 -15.27 11.14 -2.44
CA LEU A 107 -14.75 12.47 -2.23
C LEU A 107 -14.19 12.98 -3.56
N ASP A 108 -14.64 14.15 -4.01
CA ASP A 108 -14.37 14.61 -5.38
C ASP A 108 -13.45 15.84 -5.46
N HIS A 109 -12.80 16.21 -4.35
CA HIS A 109 -12.00 17.42 -4.27
C HIS A 109 -10.74 17.26 -3.41
N LEU A 110 -9.67 17.97 -3.78
CA LEU A 110 -8.44 18.04 -3.01
C LEU A 110 -8.67 18.44 -1.54
N SER A 111 -9.58 19.41 -1.32
CA SER A 111 -9.92 19.94 -0.01
C SER A 111 -10.64 18.96 0.91
N THR A 112 -11.14 17.83 0.39
CA THR A 112 -11.82 16.79 1.18
C THR A 112 -11.00 15.51 1.25
N ILE A 113 -10.39 15.09 0.13
CA ILE A 113 -9.56 13.88 0.06
C ILE A 113 -8.28 14.03 0.88
N LEU A 114 -7.54 15.13 0.73
CA LEU A 114 -6.25 15.27 1.39
C LEU A 114 -6.38 15.28 2.92
N PRO A 115 -7.31 16.04 3.53
CA PRO A 115 -7.52 15.97 4.98
C PRO A 115 -7.95 14.58 5.45
N PHE A 116 -8.75 13.85 4.67
CA PHE A 116 -9.16 12.49 4.98
C PHE A 116 -7.96 11.53 5.06
N LEU A 117 -6.97 11.68 4.16
CA LEU A 117 -5.74 10.88 4.17
C LEU A 117 -4.74 11.35 5.24
N GLN A 118 -4.66 12.66 5.51
CA GLN A 118 -3.76 13.22 6.52
C GLN A 118 -4.26 13.00 7.96
N SER A 119 -5.56 12.83 8.15
CA SER A 119 -6.20 12.48 9.41
C SER A 119 -6.93 11.16 9.22
N TYR A 120 -6.17 10.09 9.04
CA TYR A 120 -6.70 8.78 8.70
C TYR A 120 -7.78 8.35 9.73
N PRO A 121 -8.99 8.00 9.28
CA PRO A 121 -10.10 7.78 10.21
C PRO A 121 -9.90 6.50 11.03
N PRO A 122 -10.43 6.43 12.28
CA PRO A 122 -10.33 5.23 13.10
C PRO A 122 -10.86 3.99 12.37
N CYS A 123 -10.10 2.90 12.45
CA CYS A 123 -10.45 1.61 11.85
C CYS A 123 -9.83 0.45 12.63
N ASP A 124 -10.29 -0.78 12.34
CA ASP A 124 -9.59 -1.98 12.78
C ASP A 124 -8.36 -2.23 11.91
N VAL A 125 -7.17 -2.14 12.50
CA VAL A 125 -5.91 -2.40 11.78
C VAL A 125 -5.82 -3.82 11.25
N GLY A 126 -6.48 -4.79 11.90
CA GLY A 126 -6.50 -6.18 11.45
C GLY A 126 -7.07 -6.34 10.04
N GLU A 127 -8.08 -5.54 9.68
CA GLU A 127 -8.73 -5.64 8.37
C GLU A 127 -7.80 -5.22 7.23
N PHE A 128 -7.06 -4.11 7.36
CA PHE A 128 -6.11 -3.73 6.31
C PHE A 128 -4.80 -4.54 6.35
N LEU A 129 -4.39 -5.05 7.52
CA LEU A 129 -3.25 -5.97 7.58
C LEU A 129 -3.57 -7.30 6.89
N GLU A 130 -4.81 -7.78 6.96
CA GLU A 130 -5.28 -8.95 6.20
C GLU A 130 -5.22 -8.69 4.68
N ILE A 131 -5.58 -7.49 4.22
CA ILE A 131 -5.41 -7.08 2.81
C ILE A 131 -3.93 -7.10 2.43
N ALA A 132 -3.05 -6.52 3.24
CA ALA A 132 -1.61 -6.51 2.98
C ALA A 132 -1.04 -7.94 2.88
N ALA A 133 -1.39 -8.82 3.84
CA ALA A 133 -0.96 -10.21 3.85
C ALA A 133 -1.39 -10.96 2.58
N LEU A 134 -2.62 -10.72 2.13
CA LEU A 134 -3.18 -11.30 0.91
C LEU A 134 -2.47 -10.84 -0.35
N GLN A 135 -2.15 -9.56 -0.44
CA GLN A 135 -1.38 -9.01 -1.55
C GLN A 135 0.04 -9.58 -1.57
N ILE A 136 0.69 -9.68 -0.41
CA ILE A 136 2.02 -10.30 -0.28
C ILE A 136 1.97 -11.76 -0.73
N MET A 137 0.99 -12.54 -0.27
CA MET A 137 0.86 -13.95 -0.65
C MET A 137 0.62 -14.13 -2.16
N ARG A 138 -0.18 -13.24 -2.76
CA ARG A 138 -0.56 -13.34 -4.17
C ARG A 138 0.53 -12.87 -5.13
N TYR A 139 1.24 -11.80 -4.77
CA TYR A 139 2.15 -11.10 -5.68
C TYR A 139 3.62 -11.25 -5.31
N GLY A 140 3.93 -11.52 -4.04
CA GLY A 140 5.29 -11.57 -3.48
C GLY A 140 6.01 -10.22 -3.51
N PHE A 141 7.10 -10.09 -2.76
CA PHE A 141 7.83 -8.82 -2.65
C PHE A 141 8.59 -8.43 -3.93
N GLN A 142 8.95 -9.39 -4.78
CA GLN A 142 9.65 -9.13 -6.04
C GLN A 142 8.88 -8.20 -6.99
N VAL A 143 7.54 -8.14 -6.88
CA VAL A 143 6.72 -7.28 -7.73
C VAL A 143 7.04 -5.80 -7.52
N VAL A 144 7.37 -5.39 -6.28
CA VAL A 144 7.69 -4.00 -5.95
C VAL A 144 8.92 -3.55 -6.74
N GLY A 145 9.95 -4.39 -6.79
CA GLY A 145 11.17 -4.13 -7.58
C GLY A 145 10.92 -4.20 -9.09
N TRP A 146 10.06 -5.10 -9.55
CA TRP A 146 9.74 -5.24 -10.98
C TRP A 146 9.01 -4.02 -11.51
N LEU A 147 8.00 -3.52 -10.80
CA LEU A 147 7.23 -2.36 -11.25
C LEU A 147 8.10 -1.13 -11.47
N LYS A 148 9.16 -0.95 -10.65
CA LYS A 148 10.15 0.13 -10.82
C LYS A 148 10.85 0.10 -12.19
N LEU A 149 11.05 -1.08 -12.76
CA LEU A 149 11.84 -1.29 -13.99
C LEU A 149 10.97 -1.63 -15.21
N SER A 150 9.66 -1.75 -15.03
CA SER A 150 8.75 -2.28 -16.06
C SER A 150 8.25 -1.20 -17.01
N SER A 151 8.14 -1.52 -18.30
CA SER A 151 7.40 -0.71 -19.27
C SER A 151 5.88 -0.79 -19.01
N LYS A 152 5.10 0.12 -19.64
CA LYS A 152 3.63 0.09 -19.54
C LYS A 152 3.06 -1.24 -20.05
N GLU A 153 3.63 -1.81 -21.11
CA GLU A 153 3.21 -3.09 -21.67
C GLU A 153 3.49 -4.26 -20.71
N GLU A 154 4.63 -4.23 -20.00
CA GLU A 154 4.98 -5.25 -19.01
C GLU A 154 4.06 -5.20 -17.79
N ILE A 155 3.73 -3.98 -17.32
CA ILE A 155 2.76 -3.77 -16.24
C ILE A 155 1.39 -4.31 -16.63
N GLU A 156 0.94 -4.04 -17.86
CA GLU A 156 -0.34 -4.55 -18.36
C GLU A 156 -0.31 -6.09 -18.48
N GLY A 157 0.79 -6.66 -18.96
CA GLY A 157 1.00 -8.11 -18.98
C GLY A 157 0.94 -8.74 -17.59
N LEU A 158 1.50 -8.08 -16.57
CA LEU A 158 1.39 -8.50 -15.17
C LEU A 158 -0.05 -8.40 -14.68
N ARG A 159 -0.77 -7.32 -14.99
CA ARG A 159 -2.18 -7.17 -14.62
C ARG A 159 -3.05 -8.27 -15.20
N VAL A 160 -2.82 -8.64 -16.46
CA VAL A 160 -3.46 -9.80 -17.11
C VAL A 160 -3.10 -11.10 -16.41
N ARG A 161 -1.81 -11.36 -16.16
CA ARG A 161 -1.32 -12.56 -15.46
C ARG A 161 -1.98 -12.73 -14.09
N TYR A 162 -2.13 -11.63 -13.38
CA TYR A 162 -2.73 -11.59 -12.06
C TYR A 162 -4.25 -11.39 -12.07
N ARG A 163 -4.89 -11.38 -13.24
CA ARG A 163 -6.35 -11.27 -13.44
C ARG A 163 -6.99 -10.03 -12.78
N PHE A 164 -6.46 -8.85 -13.06
CA PHE A 164 -7.17 -7.59 -12.83
C PHE A 164 -8.11 -7.34 -14.03
N ASN A 165 -9.43 -7.27 -13.83
CA ASN A 165 -10.38 -6.93 -14.91
C ASN A 165 -10.54 -5.41 -15.01
N SER A 166 -10.43 -4.88 -16.23
CA SER A 166 -10.69 -3.46 -16.56
C SER A 166 -12.17 -3.05 -16.45
N SER A 167 -13.08 -3.99 -16.18
CA SER A 167 -14.52 -3.72 -16.06
C SER A 167 -15.22 -4.85 -15.30
N GLY A 168 -15.62 -4.63 -14.05
CA GLY A 168 -16.64 -5.47 -13.38
C GLY A 168 -16.19 -6.81 -12.75
N ALA A 169 -14.97 -6.94 -12.23
CA ALA A 169 -14.65 -8.07 -11.34
C ALA A 169 -15.39 -7.95 -9.98
N PRO A 170 -15.70 -9.08 -9.31
CA PRO A 170 -16.24 -9.05 -7.95
C PRO A 170 -15.35 -8.19 -7.08
N SER A 171 -15.95 -7.32 -6.25
CA SER A 171 -15.22 -6.50 -5.27
C SER A 171 -14.14 -7.37 -4.63
N TRP A 172 -12.88 -6.92 -4.65
CA TRP A 172 -11.78 -7.67 -4.05
C TRP A 172 -12.15 -8.12 -2.62
N ARG A 173 -12.98 -7.36 -1.90
CA ARG A 173 -13.57 -7.73 -0.60
C ARG A 173 -14.35 -9.06 -0.61
N GLN A 174 -15.09 -9.38 -1.67
CA GLN A 174 -15.82 -10.65 -1.81
C GLN A 174 -14.88 -11.84 -2.04
N ASN A 175 -13.82 -11.64 -2.82
CA ASN A 175 -12.78 -12.67 -3.02
C ASN A 175 -11.94 -12.86 -1.75
N ILE A 176 -11.65 -11.77 -1.03
CA ILE A 176 -10.95 -11.78 0.26
C ILE A 176 -11.78 -12.47 1.33
N THR A 177 -13.04 -12.08 1.54
CA THR A 177 -13.91 -12.76 2.53
C THR A 177 -14.06 -14.25 2.24
N GLY A 178 -14.20 -14.65 0.97
CA GLY A 178 -14.22 -16.07 0.58
C GLY A 178 -12.93 -16.83 0.91
N TRP A 179 -11.77 -16.23 0.64
CA TRP A 179 -10.47 -16.82 0.94
C TRP A 179 -10.16 -16.84 2.45
N VAL A 180 -10.39 -15.73 3.15
CA VAL A 180 -10.19 -15.60 4.60
C VAL A 180 -11.01 -16.65 5.34
N ASN A 181 -12.27 -16.83 4.96
CA ASN A 181 -13.13 -17.87 5.52
C ASN A 181 -12.61 -19.29 5.20
N SER A 182 -11.96 -19.48 4.06
CA SER A 182 -11.36 -20.77 3.67
C SER A 182 -10.07 -21.05 4.45
N VAL A 183 -9.25 -20.04 4.72
CA VAL A 183 -8.02 -20.17 5.49
C VAL A 183 -8.31 -20.32 6.98
N ARG A 184 -9.27 -19.58 7.54
CA ARG A 184 -9.73 -19.78 8.93
C ARG A 184 -10.25 -21.21 9.14
N LYS A 185 -11.02 -21.75 8.18
CA LYS A 185 -11.46 -23.15 8.19
C LYS A 185 -10.33 -24.21 8.09
N LEU A 186 -9.14 -23.83 7.63
CA LEU A 186 -7.98 -24.74 7.55
C LEU A 186 -7.11 -24.66 8.82
N MET A 187 -7.34 -23.66 9.67
CA MET A 187 -6.61 -23.43 10.92
C MET A 187 -7.40 -23.81 12.17
N ASP A 188 -8.67 -24.19 12.01
CA ASP A 188 -9.55 -24.80 13.02
C ASP A 188 -9.65 -26.32 12.81
#